data_AF-A0A969MM78-F1
#
_entry.id   AF-A0A969MM78-F1
#
_cell.length_a   1.000
_cell.length_b   1.000
_cell.length_c   1.000
_cell.angle_alpha   90.00
_cell.angle_beta   90.00
_cell.angle_gamma   90.00
#
_symmetry.space_group_name_H-M   'P 1'
#
loop_
_entity.id
_entity.type
_entity.pdbx_description
1 polymer ?
#
loop_
_entity_poly.entity_id
_entity_poly.type
_entity_poly.pdbx_seq_one_letter_code
_entity_poly.pdbx_strand_id
1 'polypeptide(L)'
;MIDSNYDKLQLQQTRNDEELLQLKKGRLERSYNIEVTPNLVFKDDEGWYSQIRLDYYFNCGREFLPDRDNQSMRGLMTESDYFVVDSNKKLLGKAIDALDYLGVKRLYEEGKLHQNHSVIMDIFDKCKKNMYSLKMALGIDLSKVNKPIQCVQNVLALIGHKMPFVKREGSKGSQVRIYGKPAADFVTEEIPGSKKPQLKLESGSPISKPDGREDVFVKWLERDTTERDKQQQAAAEREYWSNPNTVSKELAEANTEEKLHRMLNLRFTPDNKSMGIIEEALTFLTEEIQTQLSIWLWRWDAWAVSA
;
A
#
# COMPACT_ATOMS: atom_id res chain seq x y z
N MET A 1 -16.07 -1.10 12.67
CA MET A 1 -16.29 -0.36 13.93
C MET A 1 -15.01 0.39 14.22
N ILE A 2 -15.07 1.72 14.34
CA ILE A 2 -13.91 2.54 14.73
C ILE A 2 -13.81 2.38 16.25
N ASP A 3 -12.77 1.68 16.70
CA ASP A 3 -12.56 1.40 18.11
C ASP A 3 -12.22 2.69 18.87
N SER A 4 -13.24 3.32 19.45
CA SER A 4 -13.15 4.59 20.21
C SER A 4 -12.03 4.57 21.26
N ASN A 5 -11.62 3.39 21.74
CA ASN A 5 -10.58 3.23 22.73
C ASN A 5 -9.16 3.45 22.17
N TYR A 6 -8.87 3.00 20.95
CA TYR A 6 -7.55 3.20 20.33
C TYR A 6 -7.28 4.68 20.06
N ASP A 7 -8.26 5.40 19.51
CA ASP A 7 -8.11 6.83 19.20
C ASP A 7 -7.93 7.66 20.47
N LYS A 8 -8.61 7.29 21.56
CA LYS A 8 -8.43 7.89 22.90
C LYS A 8 -7.01 7.65 23.42
N LEU A 9 -6.52 6.41 23.37
CA LEU A 9 -5.17 6.07 23.81
C LEU A 9 -4.10 6.76 22.97
N GLN A 10 -4.33 6.95 21.66
CA GLN A 10 -3.42 7.64 20.76
C GLN A 10 -3.26 9.13 21.11
N LEU A 11 -4.30 9.78 21.63
CA LEU A 11 -4.27 11.19 22.04
C LEU A 11 -3.70 11.41 23.44
N GLN A 12 -3.65 10.38 24.28
CA GLN A 12 -3.17 10.45 25.65
C GLN A 12 -1.65 10.66 25.72
N GLN A 13 -1.20 11.63 26.53
CA GLN A 13 0.21 12.00 26.69
C GLN A 13 1.03 11.04 27.56
N THR A 14 0.44 10.53 28.64
CA THR A 14 1.07 9.57 29.56
C THR A 14 0.37 8.22 29.45
N ARG A 15 1.13 7.16 29.20
CA ARG A 15 0.58 5.82 29.00
C ARG A 15 1.24 4.82 29.95
N ASN A 16 0.45 3.90 30.47
CA ASN A 16 0.94 2.74 31.21
C ASN A 16 1.38 1.61 30.24
N ASP A 17 2.15 0.64 30.74
CA ASP A 17 2.66 -0.47 29.93
C ASP A 17 1.54 -1.28 29.26
N GLU A 18 0.43 -1.50 29.97
CA GLU A 18 -0.76 -2.18 29.42
C GLU A 18 -1.40 -1.39 28.27
N GLU A 19 -1.46 -0.06 28.40
CA GLU A 19 -2.00 0.84 27.37
C GLU A 19 -1.09 0.89 26.14
N LEU A 20 0.23 0.82 26.33
CA LEU A 20 1.21 0.71 25.25
C LEU A 20 1.05 -0.61 24.49
N LEU A 21 0.81 -1.73 25.20
CA LEU A 21 0.55 -3.02 24.58
C LEU A 21 -0.77 -3.02 23.79
N GLN A 22 -1.83 -2.41 24.32
CA GLN A 22 -3.10 -2.25 23.61
C GLN A 22 -2.94 -1.39 22.35
N LEU A 23 -2.16 -0.31 22.44
CA LEU A 23 -1.87 0.55 21.28
C LEU A 23 -1.06 -0.22 20.23
N LYS A 24 -0.02 -0.97 20.64
CA LYS A 24 0.77 -1.81 19.71
C LYS A 24 -0.13 -2.84 19.04
N LYS A 25 -0.97 -3.54 19.79
CA LYS A 25 -1.93 -4.50 19.24
C LYS A 25 -2.88 -3.84 18.24
N GLY A 26 -3.54 -2.75 18.63
CA GLY A 26 -4.48 -2.04 17.76
C GLY A 26 -3.83 -1.45 16.51
N ARG A 27 -2.55 -1.07 16.58
CA ARG A 27 -1.77 -0.64 15.41
C ARG A 27 -1.51 -1.81 14.47
N LEU A 28 -1.11 -2.98 14.99
CA LEU A 28 -0.84 -4.16 14.18
C LEU A 28 -2.11 -4.68 13.49
N GLU A 29 -3.24 -4.76 14.22
CA GLU A 29 -4.52 -5.18 13.64
C GLU A 29 -4.93 -4.28 12.45
N ARG A 30 -4.78 -2.96 12.59
CA ARG A 30 -5.05 -1.99 11.51
C ARG A 30 -4.05 -2.04 10.36
N SER A 31 -2.82 -2.42 10.63
CA SER A 31 -1.75 -2.43 9.62
C SER A 31 -1.83 -3.69 8.76
N TYR A 32 -2.05 -4.85 9.38
CA TYR A 32 -2.09 -6.14 8.71
C TYR A 32 -3.50 -6.62 8.34
N ASN A 33 -4.56 -6.01 8.89
CA ASN A 33 -5.96 -6.41 8.68
C ASN A 33 -6.26 -7.89 9.02
N ILE A 34 -5.47 -8.48 9.92
CA ILE A 34 -5.62 -9.84 10.44
C ILE A 34 -5.56 -9.82 11.97
N GLU A 35 -6.00 -10.90 12.59
CA GLU A 35 -5.90 -11.08 14.04
C GLU A 35 -4.43 -11.11 14.48
N VAL A 36 -4.11 -10.36 15.54
CA VAL A 36 -2.74 -10.28 16.06
C VAL A 36 -2.40 -11.54 16.86
N THR A 37 -1.49 -12.32 16.31
CA THR A 37 -0.90 -13.50 16.96
C THR A 37 0.49 -13.17 17.53
N PRO A 38 0.98 -13.88 18.58
CA PRO A 38 2.33 -13.67 19.10
C PRO A 38 3.43 -13.82 18.04
N ASN A 39 3.24 -14.75 17.09
CA ASN A 39 4.15 -14.97 15.96
C ASN A 39 4.19 -13.75 15.02
N LEU A 40 3.04 -13.10 14.79
CA LEU A 40 2.97 -11.88 13.99
C LEU A 40 3.73 -10.73 14.66
N VAL A 41 3.60 -10.57 15.98
CA VAL A 41 4.33 -9.54 16.73
C VAL A 41 5.84 -9.73 16.59
N PHE A 42 6.31 -10.98 16.75
CA PHE A 42 7.72 -11.30 16.59
C PHE A 42 8.24 -10.94 15.19
N LYS A 43 7.50 -11.32 14.15
CA LYS A 43 7.85 -10.98 12.75
C LYS A 43 7.85 -9.46 12.51
N ASP A 44 6.87 -8.74 13.04
CA ASP A 44 6.79 -7.29 12.91
C ASP A 44 8.02 -6.60 13.53
N ASP A 45 8.44 -7.05 14.72
CA ASP A 45 9.64 -6.56 15.40
C ASP A 45 10.92 -6.85 14.60
N GLU A 46 10.95 -7.91 13.77
CA GLU A 46 12.02 -8.20 12.81
C GLU A 46 11.93 -7.37 11.50
N GLY A 47 10.94 -6.49 11.38
CA GLY A 47 10.76 -5.60 10.22
C GLY A 47 9.95 -6.21 9.06
N TRP A 48 9.24 -7.33 9.30
CA TRP A 48 8.48 -8.06 8.28
C TRP A 48 7.45 -7.19 7.55
N TYR A 49 6.78 -6.25 8.23
CA TYR A 49 5.80 -5.34 7.64
C TYR A 49 6.33 -4.63 6.38
N SER A 50 7.55 -4.08 6.47
CA SER A 50 8.14 -3.31 5.38
C SER A 50 8.41 -4.18 4.15
N GLN A 51 8.80 -5.44 4.39
CA GLN A 51 9.12 -6.42 3.35
C GLN A 51 7.87 -6.87 2.61
N ILE A 52 6.86 -7.34 3.34
CA ILE A 52 5.61 -7.82 2.72
C ILE A 52 4.84 -6.67 2.07
N ARG A 53 4.95 -5.45 2.59
CA ARG A 53 4.34 -4.27 1.97
C ARG A 53 4.94 -3.99 0.60
N LEU A 54 6.26 -4.02 0.47
CA LEU A 54 6.92 -3.85 -0.82
C LEU A 54 6.56 -5.00 -1.78
N ASP A 55 6.54 -6.24 -1.29
CA ASP A 55 6.21 -7.43 -2.08
C ASP A 55 4.75 -7.42 -2.57
N TYR A 56 3.80 -6.98 -1.73
CA TYR A 56 2.40 -6.80 -2.09
C TYR A 56 2.25 -5.89 -3.31
N TYR A 57 2.81 -4.67 -3.24
CA TYR A 57 2.70 -3.72 -4.35
C TYR A 57 3.54 -4.10 -5.57
N PHE A 58 4.59 -4.91 -5.39
CA PHE A 58 5.39 -5.44 -6.50
C PHE A 58 4.65 -6.52 -7.30
N ASN A 59 3.79 -7.29 -6.63
CA ASN A 59 3.06 -8.42 -7.22
C ASN A 59 1.59 -8.09 -7.51
N CYS A 60 0.73 -8.08 -6.50
CA CYS A 60 -0.73 -8.00 -6.66
C CYS A 60 -1.30 -6.59 -6.49
N GLY A 61 -0.71 -5.76 -5.63
CA GLY A 61 -1.22 -4.44 -5.28
C GLY A 61 -0.83 -3.30 -6.22
N ARG A 62 -0.17 -3.59 -7.36
CA ARG A 62 0.47 -2.56 -8.21
C ARG A 62 -0.50 -1.48 -8.68
N GLU A 63 -1.75 -1.85 -8.93
CA GLU A 63 -2.78 -0.92 -9.36
C GLU A 63 -3.11 0.14 -8.29
N PHE A 64 -3.02 -0.18 -7.00
CA PHE A 64 -3.36 0.72 -5.87
C PHE A 64 -2.21 1.63 -5.44
N LEU A 65 -1.04 1.44 -6.03
CA LEU A 65 0.18 2.18 -5.70
C LEU A 65 0.07 3.70 -5.95
N PRO A 66 -0.51 4.20 -7.07
CA PRO A 66 -0.64 5.63 -7.29
C PRO A 66 -1.52 6.31 -6.24
N ASP A 67 -2.65 5.69 -5.88
CA ASP A 67 -3.58 6.21 -4.89
C ASP A 67 -2.89 6.35 -3.52
N ARG A 68 -2.14 5.32 -3.13
CA ARG A 68 -1.39 5.27 -1.88
C ARG A 68 -0.24 6.29 -1.83
N ASP A 69 0.53 6.42 -2.91
CA ASP A 69 1.63 7.37 -2.99
C ASP A 69 1.10 8.81 -2.98
N ASN A 70 0.00 9.09 -3.67
CA ASN A 70 -0.69 10.37 -3.62
C ASN A 70 -1.20 10.71 -2.21
N GLN A 71 -1.80 9.75 -1.51
CA GLN A 71 -2.24 9.95 -0.12
C GLN A 71 -1.04 10.24 0.81
N SER A 72 0.06 9.52 0.62
CA SER A 72 1.29 9.72 1.40
C SER A 72 1.90 11.10 1.15
N MET A 73 1.89 11.58 -0.10
CA MET A 73 2.32 12.93 -0.46
C MET A 73 1.42 14.01 0.14
N ARG A 74 0.10 13.86 0.09
CA ARG A 74 -0.84 14.81 0.71
C ARG A 74 -0.61 14.94 2.21
N GLY A 75 -0.35 13.83 2.90
CA GLY A 75 0.03 13.85 4.31
C GLY A 75 1.31 14.64 4.55
N LEU A 76 2.35 14.38 3.76
CA LEU A 76 3.62 15.12 3.81
C LEU A 76 3.50 16.61 3.50
N MET A 77 2.58 17.02 2.62
CA MET A 77 2.36 18.44 2.30
C MET A 77 1.58 19.17 3.40
N THR A 78 0.82 18.44 4.21
CA THR A 78 0.07 19.01 5.34
C THR A 78 0.99 19.23 6.55
N GLU A 79 2.02 18.39 6.71
CA GLU A 79 3.11 18.60 7.66
C GLU A 79 4.03 19.71 7.12
N SER A 80 4.14 20.85 7.83
CA SER A 80 4.87 22.05 7.34
C SER A 80 6.38 21.87 7.10
N ASP A 81 6.96 20.73 7.49
CA ASP A 81 8.39 20.39 7.33
C ASP A 81 8.60 19.41 6.17
N TYR A 82 8.59 19.95 4.94
CA TYR A 82 8.80 19.18 3.72
C TYR A 82 10.30 18.93 3.45
N PHE A 83 10.78 17.70 3.71
CA PHE A 83 12.13 17.26 3.31
C PHE A 83 12.11 16.18 2.22
N VAL A 84 12.77 16.45 1.09
CA VAL A 84 12.83 15.57 -0.10
C VAL A 84 13.35 14.16 0.21
N VAL A 85 14.27 14.03 1.17
CA VAL A 85 14.85 12.75 1.57
C VAL A 85 13.83 11.87 2.29
N ASP A 86 12.92 12.46 3.07
CA ASP A 86 11.89 11.72 3.78
C ASP A 86 10.73 11.34 2.87
N SER A 87 10.42 12.16 1.86
CA SER A 87 9.46 11.83 0.81
C SER A 87 9.87 10.58 0.03
N ASN A 88 11.13 10.46 -0.37
CA ASN A 88 11.62 9.29 -1.11
C ASN A 88 11.52 7.98 -0.30
N LYS A 89 11.69 8.03 1.02
CA LYS A 89 11.51 6.85 1.89
C LYS A 89 10.04 6.46 2.04
N LYS A 90 9.12 7.43 1.98
CA LYS A 90 7.68 7.16 2.11
C LYS A 90 7.05 6.64 0.80
N LEU A 91 7.56 7.05 -0.36
CA LEU A 91 7.05 6.65 -1.68
C LEU A 91 7.55 5.26 -2.08
N LEU A 92 6.62 4.34 -2.37
CA LEU A 92 6.95 2.97 -2.78
C LEU A 92 7.05 2.83 -4.30
N GLY A 93 6.44 3.75 -5.07
CA GLY A 93 6.52 3.80 -6.53
C GLY A 93 7.93 3.67 -7.06
N LYS A 94 8.84 4.52 -6.58
CA LYS A 94 10.24 4.52 -7.00
C LYS A 94 10.97 3.22 -6.65
N ALA A 95 10.65 2.62 -5.50
CA ALA A 95 11.25 1.34 -5.10
C ALA A 95 10.79 0.21 -6.04
N ILE A 96 9.51 0.18 -6.38
CA ILE A 96 8.93 -0.82 -7.28
C ILE A 96 9.46 -0.66 -8.71
N ASP A 97 9.54 0.57 -9.22
CA ASP A 97 10.14 0.86 -10.53
C ASP A 97 11.62 0.45 -10.57
N ALA A 98 12.34 0.63 -9.47
CA ALA A 98 13.73 0.17 -9.35
C ALA A 98 13.83 -1.36 -9.37
N LEU A 99 12.92 -2.08 -8.70
CA LEU A 99 12.86 -3.56 -8.76
C LEU A 99 12.51 -4.06 -10.17
N ASP A 100 11.57 -3.39 -10.86
CA ASP A 100 11.21 -3.68 -12.25
C ASP A 100 12.41 -3.43 -13.19
N TYR A 101 13.13 -2.31 -13.04
CA TYR A 101 14.34 -1.99 -13.81
C TYR A 101 15.45 -3.04 -13.64
N LEU A 102 15.67 -3.49 -12.40
CA LEU A 102 16.61 -4.58 -12.12
C LEU A 102 16.15 -5.89 -12.76
N GLY A 103 14.84 -6.08 -12.97
CA GLY A 103 14.29 -7.28 -13.58
C GLY A 103 14.23 -8.45 -12.59
N VAL A 104 13.91 -8.15 -11.32
CA VAL A 104 13.87 -9.14 -10.22
C VAL A 104 12.93 -10.31 -10.54
N LYS A 105 11.86 -10.09 -11.32
CA LYS A 105 10.91 -11.14 -11.76
C LYS A 105 11.58 -12.30 -12.51
N ARG A 106 12.64 -12.01 -13.29
CA ARG A 106 13.41 -13.02 -14.04
C ARG A 106 14.08 -14.05 -13.14
N LEU A 107 14.29 -13.74 -11.86
CA LEU A 107 14.89 -14.68 -10.90
C LEU A 107 13.94 -15.82 -10.51
N TYR A 108 12.62 -15.62 -10.64
CA TYR A 108 11.61 -16.64 -10.28
C TYR A 108 11.38 -17.66 -11.41
N GLU A 109 11.67 -17.26 -12.65
CA GLU A 109 11.59 -18.12 -13.83
C GLU A 109 12.70 -19.18 -13.82
N GLU A 110 13.89 -18.80 -13.35
CA GLU A 110 15.09 -19.63 -13.36
C GLU A 110 15.16 -20.57 -12.15
N GLY A 111 15.38 -21.87 -12.39
CA GLY A 111 15.43 -22.89 -11.33
C GLY A 111 16.79 -23.05 -10.65
N LYS A 112 17.89 -22.74 -11.34
CA LYS A 112 19.27 -22.97 -10.88
C LYS A 112 20.12 -21.74 -11.11
N LEU A 113 20.39 -21.02 -10.04
CA LEU A 113 21.12 -19.76 -10.08
C LEU A 113 22.54 -19.95 -9.52
N HIS A 114 23.53 -19.34 -10.16
CA HIS A 114 24.91 -19.32 -9.69
C HIS A 114 25.55 -17.96 -9.94
N GLN A 115 26.73 -17.72 -9.37
CA GLN A 115 27.35 -16.38 -9.37
C GLN A 115 27.58 -15.80 -10.77
N ASN A 116 27.85 -16.64 -11.77
CA ASN A 116 28.13 -16.23 -13.15
C ASN A 116 26.90 -16.38 -14.07
N HIS A 117 25.70 -16.59 -13.50
CA HIS A 117 24.49 -16.70 -14.27
C HIS A 117 24.16 -15.35 -14.93
N SER A 118 23.70 -15.36 -16.19
CA SER A 118 23.45 -14.15 -16.99
C SER A 118 22.53 -13.16 -16.28
N VAL A 119 21.43 -13.64 -15.69
CA VAL A 119 20.46 -12.83 -14.93
C VAL A 119 21.10 -12.17 -13.71
N ILE A 120 21.93 -12.91 -12.95
CA ILE A 120 22.59 -12.38 -11.75
C ILE A 120 23.62 -11.31 -12.11
N MET A 121 24.39 -11.55 -13.18
CA MET A 121 25.38 -10.61 -13.67
C MET A 121 24.72 -9.32 -14.20
N ASP A 122 23.63 -9.44 -14.97
CA ASP A 122 22.86 -8.28 -15.46
C ASP A 122 22.32 -7.43 -14.31
N ILE A 123 21.71 -8.04 -13.29
CA ILE A 123 21.24 -7.33 -12.10
C ILE A 123 22.41 -6.65 -11.39
N PHE A 124 23.53 -7.35 -11.21
CA PHE A 124 24.70 -6.80 -10.54
C PHE A 124 25.29 -5.60 -11.29
N ASP A 125 25.41 -5.69 -12.62
CA ASP A 125 25.92 -4.61 -13.45
C ASP A 125 25.00 -3.39 -13.41
N LYS A 126 23.67 -3.59 -13.47
CA LYS A 126 22.68 -2.51 -13.29
C LYS A 126 22.80 -1.87 -11.92
N CYS A 127 22.98 -2.67 -10.87
CA CYS A 127 23.20 -2.19 -9.51
C CYS A 127 24.46 -1.32 -9.39
N LYS A 128 25.56 -1.73 -10.01
CA LYS A 128 26.83 -0.98 -9.97
C LYS A 128 26.79 0.29 -10.81
N LYS A 129 26.12 0.28 -11.98
CA LYS A 129 25.96 1.46 -12.84
C LYS A 129 25.14 2.57 -12.17
N ASN A 130 24.04 2.20 -11.48
CA ASN A 130 23.06 3.15 -10.94
C ASN A 130 23.05 3.23 -9.41
N MET A 131 24.21 3.05 -8.78
CA MET A 131 24.32 2.80 -7.34
C MET A 131 23.70 3.91 -6.47
N TYR A 132 23.90 5.19 -6.83
CA TYR A 132 23.35 6.32 -6.08
C TYR A 132 21.81 6.38 -6.16
N SER A 133 21.27 6.25 -7.37
CA SER A 133 19.82 6.28 -7.61
C SER A 133 19.13 5.11 -6.90
N LEU A 134 19.74 3.92 -6.93
CA LEU A 134 19.22 2.74 -6.23
C LEU A 134 19.30 2.89 -4.71
N LYS A 135 20.36 3.52 -4.17
CA LYS A 135 20.43 3.84 -2.73
C LYS A 135 19.31 4.78 -2.31
N MET A 136 18.97 5.77 -3.15
CA MET A 136 17.87 6.70 -2.88
C MET A 136 16.49 6.05 -3.02
N ALA A 137 16.31 5.14 -3.98
CA ALA A 137 15.02 4.49 -4.23
C ALA A 137 14.73 3.29 -3.31
N LEU A 138 15.74 2.45 -3.06
CA LEU A 138 15.59 1.20 -2.29
C LEU A 138 16.07 1.32 -0.84
N GLY A 139 16.75 2.41 -0.47
CA GLY A 139 17.28 2.62 0.88
C GLY A 139 18.47 1.74 1.26
N ILE A 140 19.01 0.93 0.33
CA ILE A 140 20.13 0.02 0.58
C ILE A 140 21.44 0.52 -0.03
N ASP A 141 22.55 0.30 0.68
CA ASP A 141 23.88 0.64 0.20
C ASP A 141 24.58 -0.60 -0.39
N LEU A 142 24.73 -0.61 -1.72
CA LEU A 142 25.37 -1.69 -2.48
C LEU A 142 26.84 -1.39 -2.85
N SER A 143 27.44 -0.30 -2.34
CA SER A 143 28.84 0.08 -2.62
C SER A 143 29.83 -1.02 -2.28
N LYS A 144 29.73 -1.53 -1.05
CA LYS A 144 30.67 -2.48 -0.46
C LYS A 144 30.46 -3.92 -0.94
N VAL A 145 29.38 -4.18 -1.69
CA VAL A 145 29.04 -5.53 -2.14
C VAL A 145 29.78 -5.84 -3.44
N ASN A 146 30.73 -6.78 -3.39
CA ASN A 146 31.56 -7.14 -4.55
C ASN A 146 31.13 -8.45 -5.21
N LYS A 147 30.29 -9.26 -4.55
CA LYS A 147 29.84 -10.55 -5.07
C LYS A 147 28.45 -10.40 -5.72
N PRO A 148 28.28 -10.76 -7.00
CA PRO A 148 26.99 -10.66 -7.71
C PRO A 148 25.85 -11.33 -6.96
N ILE A 149 26.07 -12.56 -6.48
CA ILE A 149 25.05 -13.30 -5.72
C ILE A 149 24.65 -12.61 -4.42
N GLN A 150 25.58 -11.94 -3.74
CA GLN A 150 25.29 -11.22 -2.49
C GLN A 150 24.48 -9.96 -2.78
N CYS A 151 24.76 -9.28 -3.89
CA CYS A 151 23.97 -8.13 -4.32
C CYS A 151 22.51 -8.54 -4.59
N VAL A 152 22.30 -9.63 -5.32
CA VAL A 152 20.96 -10.14 -5.60
C VAL A 152 20.23 -10.59 -4.33
N GLN A 153 20.92 -11.27 -3.40
CA GLN A 153 20.32 -11.64 -2.11
C GLN A 153 19.90 -10.39 -1.29
N ASN A 154 20.70 -9.33 -1.28
CA ASN A 154 20.36 -8.08 -0.60
C ASN A 154 19.14 -7.40 -1.24
N VAL A 155 19.00 -7.46 -2.56
CA VAL A 155 17.82 -6.94 -3.27
C VAL A 155 16.59 -7.77 -2.94
N LEU A 156 16.68 -9.11 -2.94
CA LEU A 156 15.57 -9.99 -2.58
C LEU A 156 15.15 -9.84 -1.11
N ALA A 157 16.08 -9.53 -0.21
CA ALA A 157 15.78 -9.28 1.20
C ALA A 157 14.83 -8.09 1.41
N LEU A 158 14.77 -7.14 0.47
CA LEU A 158 13.84 -6.01 0.52
C LEU A 158 12.37 -6.44 0.46
N ILE A 159 12.07 -7.52 -0.27
CA ILE A 159 10.74 -8.12 -0.37
C ILE A 159 10.59 -9.34 0.57
N GLY A 160 11.57 -9.55 1.45
CA GLY A 160 11.59 -10.67 2.40
C GLY A 160 11.73 -12.03 1.74
N HIS A 161 12.36 -12.10 0.56
CA HIS A 161 12.68 -13.35 -0.13
C HIS A 161 14.18 -13.64 -0.07
N LYS A 162 14.54 -14.92 -0.23
CA LYS A 162 15.95 -15.36 -0.30
C LYS A 162 16.09 -16.51 -1.28
N MET A 163 17.27 -16.61 -1.91
CA MET A 163 17.60 -17.79 -2.71
C MET A 163 18.22 -18.87 -1.81
N PRO A 164 17.68 -20.11 -1.80
CA PRO A 164 18.17 -21.20 -0.98
C PRO A 164 19.44 -21.78 -1.58
N PHE A 165 20.43 -22.12 -0.74
CA PHE A 165 21.63 -22.83 -1.20
C PHE A 165 21.29 -24.32 -1.40
N VAL A 166 21.47 -24.84 -2.61
CA VAL A 166 21.09 -26.24 -2.94
C VAL A 166 22.29 -27.16 -2.80
N LYS A 167 23.36 -26.89 -3.56
CA LYS A 167 24.56 -27.75 -3.60
C LYS A 167 25.77 -27.01 -4.15
N ARG A 168 26.93 -27.66 -4.06
CA ARG A 168 28.12 -27.27 -4.82
C ARG A 168 28.26 -28.19 -6.03
N GLU A 169 28.61 -27.63 -7.17
CA GLU A 169 28.85 -28.37 -8.41
C GLU A 169 30.23 -28.03 -8.96
N GLY A 170 30.91 -29.02 -9.55
CA GLY A 170 32.26 -28.86 -10.12
C GLY A 170 33.35 -29.69 -9.44
N SER A 171 34.54 -29.66 -10.04
CA SER A 171 35.71 -30.40 -9.56
C SER A 171 36.38 -29.71 -8.38
N LYS A 172 37.24 -30.44 -7.66
CA LYS A 172 37.99 -29.90 -6.51
C LYS A 172 38.84 -28.70 -6.95
N GLY A 173 38.53 -27.51 -6.44
CA GLY A 173 39.18 -26.24 -6.81
C GLY A 173 38.37 -25.32 -7.74
N SER A 174 37.33 -25.84 -8.41
CA SER A 174 36.45 -25.08 -9.33
C SER A 174 34.98 -25.09 -8.90
N GLN A 175 34.71 -25.45 -7.65
CA GLN A 175 33.34 -25.63 -7.15
C GLN A 175 32.54 -24.33 -7.16
N VAL A 176 31.39 -24.36 -7.82
CA VAL A 176 30.42 -23.26 -7.86
C VAL A 176 29.24 -23.59 -6.95
N ARG A 177 28.77 -22.60 -6.18
CA ARG A 177 27.56 -22.73 -5.38
C ARG A 177 26.34 -22.53 -6.26
N ILE A 178 25.40 -23.47 -6.20
CA ILE A 178 24.12 -23.42 -6.89
C ILE A 178 23.03 -23.07 -5.87
N TYR A 179 22.20 -22.12 -6.26
CA TYR A 179 21.05 -21.65 -5.52
C TYR A 179 19.77 -22.02 -6.27
N GLY A 180 18.70 -22.24 -5.52
CA GLY A 180 17.37 -22.55 -6.06
C GLY A 180 16.54 -21.29 -6.31
N LYS A 181 15.26 -21.51 -6.62
CA LYS A 181 14.28 -20.43 -6.82
C LYS A 181 14.11 -19.57 -5.56
N PRO A 182 13.99 -18.24 -5.69
CA PRO A 182 13.69 -17.36 -4.57
C PRO A 182 12.31 -17.65 -3.97
N ALA A 183 12.21 -17.64 -2.65
CA ALA A 183 10.95 -17.68 -1.91
C ALA A 183 11.12 -17.01 -0.52
N ALA A 184 10.02 -16.80 0.19
CA ALA A 184 10.01 -16.25 1.54
C ALA A 184 10.80 -17.11 2.53
N ASP A 185 10.42 -18.38 2.63
CA ASP A 185 11.11 -19.35 3.47
C ASP A 185 11.09 -20.76 2.86
N PHE A 186 11.79 -21.70 3.49
CA PHE A 186 11.96 -23.04 2.97
C PHE A 186 11.79 -24.10 4.05
N VAL A 187 11.26 -25.25 3.67
CA VAL A 187 11.13 -26.40 4.57
C VAL A 187 12.51 -27.00 4.83
N THR A 188 12.80 -27.25 6.11
CA THR A 188 14.04 -27.90 6.53
C THR A 188 13.75 -29.24 7.22
N GLU A 189 14.67 -30.19 7.08
CA GLU A 189 14.62 -31.52 7.69
C GLU A 189 15.86 -31.74 8.55
N GLU A 190 15.68 -32.36 9.71
CA GLU A 190 16.77 -32.82 10.55
C GLU A 190 17.29 -34.15 10.01
N ILE A 191 18.52 -34.15 9.50
CA ILE A 191 19.18 -35.36 9.02
C ILE A 191 20.08 -35.89 10.14
N PRO A 192 19.92 -37.15 10.57
CA PRO A 192 20.79 -37.77 11.57
C PRO A 192 22.27 -37.62 11.18
N GLY A 193 23.07 -37.01 12.06
CA GLY A 193 24.51 -36.77 11.84
C GLY A 193 24.88 -35.41 11.24
N SER A 194 23.90 -34.60 10.83
CA SER A 194 24.15 -33.19 10.42
C SER A 194 24.05 -32.26 11.63
N LYS A 195 25.02 -31.34 11.79
CA LYS A 195 24.98 -30.31 12.85
C LYS A 195 23.92 -29.22 12.61
N LYS A 196 23.36 -29.15 11.41
CA LYS A 196 22.35 -28.16 11.01
C LYS A 196 21.25 -28.84 10.20
N PRO A 197 19.99 -28.40 10.34
CA PRO A 197 18.91 -28.88 9.50
C PRO A 197 19.20 -28.55 8.03
N GLN A 198 18.92 -29.49 7.14
CA GLN A 198 19.12 -29.33 5.70
C GLN A 198 17.82 -28.99 5.00
N LEU A 199 17.88 -28.40 3.81
CA LEU A 199 16.68 -28.08 3.04
C LEU A 199 16.03 -29.36 2.52
N LYS A 200 14.71 -29.46 2.66
CA LYS A 200 13.92 -30.49 2.01
C LYS A 200 13.93 -30.23 0.51
N LEU A 201 14.42 -31.19 -0.27
CA LEU A 201 14.46 -31.11 -1.72
C LEU A 201 13.41 -32.06 -2.30
N GLU A 202 12.48 -31.54 -3.09
CA GLU A 202 11.57 -32.33 -3.91
C GLU A 202 12.05 -32.23 -5.36
N SER A 203 12.33 -33.37 -6.01
CA SER A 203 12.88 -33.42 -7.37
C SER A 203 14.17 -32.60 -7.60
N GLY A 204 14.92 -32.30 -6.53
CA GLY A 204 16.16 -31.52 -6.58
C GLY A 204 15.97 -30.00 -6.45
N SER A 205 14.76 -29.54 -6.13
CA SER A 205 14.46 -28.13 -5.84
C SER A 205 13.96 -27.96 -4.40
N PRO A 206 14.36 -26.90 -3.67
CA PRO A 206 13.88 -26.64 -2.31
C PRO A 206 12.39 -26.37 -2.26
N ILE A 207 11.70 -26.97 -1.29
CA ILE A 207 10.27 -26.74 -1.06
C ILE A 207 10.10 -25.39 -0.35
N SER A 208 9.37 -24.47 -0.98
CA SER A 208 8.99 -23.19 -0.38
C SER A 208 8.01 -23.41 0.76
N LYS A 209 8.25 -22.72 1.88
CA LYS A 209 7.35 -22.68 3.03
C LYS A 209 6.59 -21.34 2.99
N PRO A 210 5.25 -21.35 3.03
CA PRO A 210 4.48 -20.12 3.14
C PRO A 210 4.77 -19.46 4.48
N ASP A 211 4.97 -18.15 4.49
CA ASP A 211 5.22 -17.37 5.71
C ASP A 211 3.96 -16.66 6.21
N GLY A 212 2.81 -16.86 5.56
CA GLY A 212 1.52 -16.26 5.91
C GLY A 212 1.31 -14.87 5.32
N ARG A 213 2.21 -14.39 4.44
CA ARG A 213 2.00 -13.12 3.73
C ARG A 213 0.81 -13.19 2.78
N GLU A 214 0.47 -14.38 2.27
CA GLU A 214 -0.65 -14.57 1.35
C GLU A 214 -1.98 -14.16 2.01
N ASP A 215 -2.19 -14.53 3.29
CA ASP A 215 -3.40 -14.18 4.04
C ASP A 215 -3.52 -12.65 4.24
N VAL A 216 -2.38 -11.99 4.50
CA VAL A 216 -2.31 -10.53 4.62
C VAL A 216 -2.61 -9.87 3.27
N PHE A 217 -2.09 -10.41 2.17
CA PHE A 217 -2.31 -9.87 0.83
C PHE A 217 -3.78 -9.92 0.42
N VAL A 218 -4.48 -11.01 0.74
CA VAL A 218 -5.92 -11.11 0.51
C VAL A 218 -6.66 -9.98 1.24
N LYS A 219 -6.33 -9.76 2.52
CA LYS A 219 -6.97 -8.72 3.33
C LYS A 219 -6.65 -7.30 2.89
N TRP A 220 -5.42 -7.06 2.44
CA TRP A 220 -5.05 -5.77 1.86
C TRP A 220 -5.72 -5.52 0.51
N LEU A 221 -5.83 -6.55 -0.33
CA LEU A 221 -6.53 -6.45 -1.60
C LEU A 221 -8.02 -6.12 -1.40
N GLU A 222 -8.69 -6.81 -0.47
CA GLU A 222 -10.08 -6.51 -0.08
C GLU A 222 -10.23 -5.07 0.43
N ARG A 223 -9.29 -4.59 1.25
CA ARG A 223 -9.30 -3.21 1.74
C ARG A 223 -9.14 -2.22 0.60
N ASP A 224 -8.10 -2.38 -0.21
CA ASP A 224 -7.71 -1.41 -1.23
C ASP A 224 -8.75 -1.34 -2.36
N THR A 225 -9.35 -2.48 -2.75
CA THR A 225 -10.50 -2.53 -3.67
C THR A 225 -11.70 -1.78 -3.11
N THR A 226 -12.08 -2.06 -1.86
CA THR A 226 -13.21 -1.39 -1.20
C THR A 226 -12.97 0.12 -1.08
N GLU A 227 -11.74 0.55 -0.77
CA GLU A 227 -11.39 1.97 -0.68
C GLU A 227 -11.45 2.65 -2.05
N ARG A 228 -10.96 1.99 -3.10
CA ARG A 228 -11.08 2.48 -4.48
C ARG A 228 -12.52 2.59 -4.93
N ASP A 229 -13.34 1.57 -4.68
CA ASP A 229 -14.75 1.57 -5.05
C ASP A 229 -15.49 2.71 -4.36
N LYS A 230 -15.22 2.94 -3.07
CA LYS A 230 -15.75 4.11 -2.34
C LYS A 230 -15.29 5.43 -2.94
N GLN A 231 -14.03 5.54 -3.34
CA GLN A 231 -13.51 6.76 -3.97
C GLN A 231 -14.13 7.00 -5.34
N GLN A 232 -14.31 5.94 -6.15
CA GLN A 232 -14.96 6.01 -7.45
C GLN A 232 -16.44 6.36 -7.32
N GLN A 233 -17.15 5.75 -6.37
CA GLN A 233 -18.54 6.09 -6.06
C GLN A 233 -18.65 7.54 -5.60
N ALA A 234 -17.78 8.01 -4.70
CA ALA A 234 -17.77 9.40 -4.27
C ALA A 234 -17.42 10.37 -5.41
N ALA A 235 -16.53 9.98 -6.33
CA ALA A 235 -16.19 10.78 -7.50
C ALA A 235 -17.36 10.85 -8.49
N ALA A 236 -17.99 9.71 -8.80
CA ALA A 236 -19.17 9.65 -9.65
C ALA A 236 -20.35 10.41 -9.05
N GLU A 237 -20.54 10.33 -7.73
CA GLU A 237 -21.55 11.11 -7.01
C GLU A 237 -21.26 12.61 -7.09
N ARG A 238 -20.02 13.03 -6.89
CA ARG A 238 -19.63 14.45 -7.07
C ARG A 238 -19.85 14.92 -8.51
N GLU A 239 -19.51 14.08 -9.49
CA GLU A 239 -19.73 14.40 -10.91
C GLU A 239 -21.24 14.53 -11.22
N TYR A 240 -22.06 13.60 -10.72
CA TYR A 240 -23.52 13.63 -10.82
C TYR A 240 -24.11 14.93 -10.26
N TRP A 241 -23.71 15.32 -9.04
CA TRP A 241 -24.19 16.55 -8.38
C TRP A 241 -23.52 17.83 -8.90
N SER A 242 -22.49 17.72 -9.75
CA SER A 242 -21.88 18.88 -10.41
C SER A 242 -22.59 19.30 -11.70
N ASN A 243 -23.48 18.46 -12.24
CA ASN A 243 -24.23 18.74 -13.46
C ASN A 243 -25.53 19.51 -13.16
N PRO A 244 -25.68 20.77 -13.61
CA PRO A 244 -26.87 21.59 -13.36
C PRO A 244 -28.19 20.96 -13.82
N ASN A 245 -28.19 20.20 -14.93
CA ASN A 245 -29.40 19.54 -15.43
C ASN A 245 -29.89 18.44 -14.47
N THR A 246 -28.95 17.71 -13.89
CA THR A 246 -29.24 16.66 -12.90
C THR A 246 -29.80 17.27 -11.63
N VAL A 247 -29.13 18.32 -11.13
CA VAL A 247 -29.56 19.06 -9.95
C VAL A 247 -30.95 19.66 -10.18
N SER A 248 -31.22 20.21 -11.36
CA SER A 248 -32.52 20.75 -11.74
C SER A 248 -33.63 19.70 -11.66
N LYS A 249 -33.39 18.49 -12.18
CA LYS A 249 -34.35 17.39 -12.11
C LYS A 249 -34.66 16.99 -10.65
N GLU A 250 -33.63 16.83 -9.83
CA GLU A 250 -33.78 16.48 -8.41
C GLU A 250 -34.49 17.58 -7.62
N LEU A 251 -34.22 18.85 -7.95
CA LEU A 251 -34.90 20.02 -7.40
C LEU A 251 -36.40 20.04 -7.77
N ALA A 252 -36.76 19.69 -9.01
CA ALA A 252 -38.15 19.59 -9.43
C ALA A 252 -38.92 18.47 -8.69
N GLU A 253 -38.23 17.41 -8.27
CA GLU A 253 -38.80 16.29 -7.50
C GLU A 253 -38.90 16.58 -5.98
N ALA A 254 -38.37 17.72 -5.52
CA ALA A 254 -38.50 18.17 -4.14
C ALA A 254 -39.89 18.81 -3.93
N ASN A 255 -40.86 17.99 -3.53
CA ASN A 255 -42.24 18.41 -3.27
C ASN A 255 -42.44 19.13 -1.92
N THR A 256 -41.44 19.16 -1.03
CA THR A 256 -41.49 19.83 0.27
C THR A 256 -40.18 20.53 0.61
N GLU A 257 -40.29 21.62 1.40
CA GLU A 257 -39.15 22.41 1.88
C GLU A 257 -38.16 21.56 2.71
N GLU A 258 -38.66 20.69 3.58
CA GLU A 258 -37.81 19.77 4.38
C GLU A 258 -37.01 18.79 3.53
N LYS A 259 -37.61 18.26 2.46
CA LYS A 259 -36.94 17.33 1.53
C LYS A 259 -35.84 18.05 0.76
N LEU A 260 -36.10 19.29 0.34
CA LEU A 260 -35.10 20.16 -0.29
C LEU A 260 -33.92 20.42 0.66
N HIS A 261 -34.19 20.92 1.88
CA HIS A 261 -33.13 21.25 2.84
C HIS A 261 -32.30 20.02 3.22
N ARG A 262 -32.93 18.86 3.40
CA ARG A 262 -32.23 17.59 3.67
C ARG A 262 -31.30 17.20 2.51
N MET A 263 -31.78 17.32 1.27
CA MET A 263 -30.96 17.05 0.08
C MET A 263 -29.78 18.02 0.00
N LEU A 264 -30.02 19.33 0.18
CA LEU A 264 -28.98 20.35 0.14
C LEU A 264 -27.91 20.12 1.22
N ASN A 265 -28.32 19.90 2.48
CA ASN A 265 -27.41 19.62 3.58
C ASN A 265 -26.60 18.32 3.41
N LEU A 266 -27.13 17.34 2.69
CA LEU A 266 -26.43 16.08 2.44
C LEU A 266 -25.43 16.16 1.27
N ARG A 267 -25.66 17.03 0.30
CA ARG A 267 -24.99 17.00 -1.01
C ARG A 267 -24.15 18.24 -1.32
N PHE A 268 -24.49 19.36 -0.72
CA PHE A 268 -23.85 20.65 -0.97
C PHE A 268 -23.32 21.25 0.31
N THR A 269 -22.19 21.94 0.18
CA THR A 269 -21.72 22.88 1.20
C THR A 269 -22.22 24.27 0.85
N PRO A 270 -22.48 25.16 1.83
CA PRO A 270 -22.84 26.55 1.56
C PRO A 270 -21.59 27.34 1.15
N ASP A 271 -21.00 26.99 0.00
CA ASP A 271 -19.87 27.68 -0.62
C ASP A 271 -20.26 28.21 -1.99
N ASN A 272 -19.56 29.25 -2.46
CA ASN A 272 -19.86 29.94 -3.71
C ASN A 272 -19.94 28.99 -4.93
N LYS A 273 -19.20 27.88 -4.91
CA LYS A 273 -19.20 26.91 -6.00
C LYS A 273 -20.48 26.10 -6.04
N SER A 274 -20.94 25.61 -4.89
CA SER A 274 -22.21 24.89 -4.77
C SER A 274 -23.40 25.78 -5.11
N MET A 275 -23.37 27.03 -4.65
CA MET A 275 -24.42 28.01 -4.97
C MET A 275 -24.49 28.32 -6.47
N GLY A 276 -23.35 28.47 -7.15
CA GLY A 276 -23.33 28.67 -8.60
C GLY A 276 -23.96 27.51 -9.38
N ILE A 277 -23.73 26.26 -8.96
CA ILE A 277 -24.36 25.07 -9.59
C ILE A 277 -25.87 25.07 -9.37
N ILE A 278 -26.33 25.42 -8.16
CA ILE A 278 -27.76 25.47 -7.81
C ILE A 278 -28.46 26.59 -8.58
N GLU A 279 -27.85 27.77 -8.66
CA GLU A 279 -28.39 28.90 -9.42
C GLU A 279 -28.51 28.58 -10.91
N GLU A 280 -27.49 27.94 -11.50
CA GLU A 280 -27.55 27.47 -12.89
C GLU A 280 -28.65 26.41 -13.06
N ALA A 281 -28.80 25.47 -12.11
CA ALA A 281 -29.84 24.44 -12.13
C ALA A 281 -31.27 25.01 -12.09
N LEU A 282 -31.48 26.10 -11.35
CA LEU A 282 -32.78 26.79 -11.26
C LEU A 282 -33.22 27.38 -12.62
N THR A 283 -32.27 27.75 -13.50
CA THR A 283 -32.59 28.32 -14.82
C THR A 283 -33.25 27.33 -15.78
N PHE A 284 -33.12 26.03 -15.51
CA PHE A 284 -33.74 24.96 -16.31
C PHE A 284 -35.17 24.62 -15.87
N LEU A 285 -35.68 25.25 -14.81
CA LEU A 285 -37.02 25.00 -14.26
C LEU A 285 -38.04 26.01 -14.78
N THR A 286 -39.33 25.66 -14.69
CA THR A 286 -40.43 26.58 -14.98
C THR A 286 -40.49 27.70 -13.94
N GLU A 287 -40.91 28.91 -14.32
CA GLU A 287 -40.94 30.10 -13.46
C GLU A 287 -41.67 29.89 -12.10
N GLU A 288 -42.74 29.10 -12.09
CA GLU A 288 -43.52 28.81 -10.87
C GLU A 288 -42.70 28.01 -9.85
N ILE A 289 -42.10 26.91 -10.29
CA ILE A 289 -41.22 26.04 -9.48
C ILE A 289 -39.95 26.82 -9.08
N GLN A 290 -39.39 27.60 -9.99
CA GLN A 290 -38.21 28.42 -9.73
C GLN A 290 -38.46 29.40 -8.58
N THR A 291 -39.59 30.13 -8.61
CA THR A 291 -39.95 31.10 -7.58
C THR A 291 -40.14 30.44 -6.22
N GLN A 292 -40.82 29.29 -6.19
CA GLN A 292 -41.03 28.51 -4.97
C GLN A 292 -39.71 28.02 -4.35
N LEU A 293 -38.83 27.43 -5.17
CA LEU A 293 -37.55 26.91 -4.71
C LEU A 293 -36.59 28.02 -4.29
N SER A 294 -36.58 29.17 -4.96
CA SER A 294 -35.77 30.33 -4.55
C SER A 294 -36.13 30.83 -3.15
N ILE A 295 -37.42 30.82 -2.78
CA ILE A 295 -37.86 31.18 -1.42
C ILE A 295 -37.32 30.17 -0.39
N TRP A 296 -37.39 28.88 -0.69
CA TRP A 296 -36.89 27.83 0.19
C TRP A 296 -35.37 27.82 0.31
N LEU A 297 -34.65 28.13 -0.77
CA LEU A 297 -33.20 28.27 -0.81
C LEU A 297 -32.71 29.45 0.02
N TRP A 298 -33.41 30.60 -0.04
CA TRP A 298 -33.07 31.76 0.80
C TRP A 298 -33.16 31.43 2.30
N ARG A 299 -34.15 30.63 2.70
CA ARG A 299 -34.29 30.17 4.09
C ARG A 299 -33.21 29.18 4.50
N TRP A 300 -32.78 28.32 3.57
CA TRP A 300 -31.67 27.39 3.78
C TRP A 300 -30.36 28.14 4.00
N ASP A 301 -30.05 29.13 3.15
CA ASP A 301 -28.85 29.96 3.25
C ASP A 301 -28.82 30.76 4.56
N ALA A 302 -29.94 31.40 4.93
CA ALA A 302 -30.08 32.10 6.20
C ALA A 302 -29.87 31.20 7.43
N TRP A 303 -30.31 29.94 7.36
CA TRP A 303 -30.09 28.95 8.43
C TRP A 303 -28.64 28.46 8.47
N ALA A 304 -28.01 28.21 7.32
CA ALA A 304 -26.63 27.74 7.23
C ALA A 304 -25.60 28.78 7.69
N VAL A 305 -25.89 30.07 7.55
CA VAL A 305 -25.02 31.18 8.02
C VAL A 305 -25.13 31.41 9.55
N SER A 306 -26.18 30.91 10.19
CA SER A 306 -26.43 31.09 11.63
C SER A 306 -26.08 29.89 12.52
N ALA A 307 -25.67 28.76 11.92
CA ALA A 307 -25.25 27.53 12.58
C ALA A 307 -23.72 27.36 12.58
#